data_AF-A0A2H0G7Z6-F1
#
_entry.id   AF-A0A2H0G7Z6-F1
#
_cell.length_a   1.000
_cell.length_b   1.000
_cell.length_c   1.000
_cell.angle_alpha   90.00
_cell.angle_beta   90.00
_cell.angle_gamma   90.00
#
_symmetry.space_group_name_H-M   'P 1'
#
loop_
_entity.id
_entity.type
_entity.pdbx_description
1 polymer ?
#
loop_
_entity_poly.entity_id
_entity_poly.type
_entity_poly.pdbx_seq_one_letter_code
_entity_poly.pdbx_strand_id
1 'polypeptide(L)'
;VNAADDASFSYSPTTYCVTDPNPTPTITGTAGGTFTIDNSGVINASTGEVNITSSGTGAFNVTYTTNGTCPDTATVTINITTGANATITAAGPFCENASAVTLSAVDPGGVWSGTGITNTSTGVFNPSTAGAGTHQIIYTISGSCGDADTISIIVNAQDDATFSFSPTTFCSTDPNPTPTITGTTGGTFTIDNSGVINASTGEVNISGSGIGFFNVTYITSGTCPDTLTFSININNCTLPQPVANFSASQTNICEGDCINFTDLSTSSATGGITAWSWTFTGGTPATSSQQNPTNICYLSAGTYTVSLTVTDANGSDDSTIISYITVTNCTTPTAGFSISDDEICVGNCINFTDMSTGATSWEWTFNGGNPSTSISQNPTNICFANDGIFTIELIASNTFGSDTITQTITVHPNPIINAGSDVVIDLGDNTNLNATGSNGNYNWIPPTWLSCPTCPSTSSTPDETITYTVIVVDSNGCSASDQVTVFVEFENVIWVPNIFSPNGDGNNDILFVRGKGVAQLNFFVYDRWGEKVFETTNIDQGWNGKFRGKEMNKAVFVYYLEATFIDGSKITKKGDVTLIR
;
A
#
# COMPACT_ATOMS: atom_id res chain seq x y z
N VAL A 1 14.90 -128.35 -76.10
CA VAL A 1 15.45 -127.04 -75.67
C VAL A 1 15.51 -127.09 -74.15
N ASN A 2 16.68 -126.97 -73.54
CA ASN A 2 16.80 -126.91 -72.08
C ASN A 2 16.44 -125.49 -71.61
N ALA A 3 15.90 -125.36 -70.40
CA ALA A 3 15.69 -124.04 -69.78
C ALA A 3 17.04 -123.42 -69.39
N ALA A 4 17.13 -122.09 -69.43
CA ALA A 4 18.30 -121.36 -68.91
C ALA A 4 18.45 -121.59 -67.40
N ASP A 5 19.69 -121.60 -66.92
CA ASP A 5 20.00 -121.65 -65.49
C ASP A 5 19.49 -120.37 -64.77
N ASP A 6 19.21 -120.43 -63.46
CA ASP A 6 18.88 -119.23 -62.67
C ASP A 6 20.14 -118.62 -62.07
N ALA A 7 20.59 -117.46 -62.55
CA ALA A 7 21.79 -116.79 -62.08
C ALA A 7 21.58 -115.85 -60.87
N SER A 8 20.40 -115.87 -60.23
CA SER A 8 20.05 -114.90 -59.18
C SER A 8 20.97 -114.96 -57.95
N PHE A 9 21.52 -113.80 -57.56
CA PHE A 9 22.29 -113.59 -56.34
C PHE A 9 22.14 -112.15 -55.83
N SER A 10 22.59 -111.86 -54.60
CA SER A 10 22.52 -110.51 -54.01
C SER A 10 23.67 -110.19 -53.04
N TYR A 11 23.94 -108.91 -52.85
CA TYR A 11 24.72 -108.36 -51.74
C TYR A 11 23.79 -107.56 -50.82
N SER A 12 23.97 -107.68 -49.51
CA SER A 12 23.25 -106.88 -48.53
C SER A 12 24.22 -106.47 -47.42
N PRO A 13 24.53 -105.16 -47.26
CA PRO A 13 24.04 -104.02 -48.04
C PRO A 13 24.59 -103.96 -49.49
N THR A 14 24.16 -102.97 -50.27
CA THR A 14 24.74 -102.68 -51.61
C THR A 14 25.71 -101.49 -51.60
N THR A 15 25.94 -100.88 -50.43
CA THR A 15 26.94 -99.81 -50.23
C THR A 15 27.82 -100.16 -49.04
N TYR A 16 29.13 -100.03 -49.21
CA TYR A 16 30.17 -100.37 -48.25
C TYR A 16 31.14 -99.21 -48.06
N CYS A 17 31.66 -99.07 -46.85
CA CYS A 17 32.76 -98.16 -46.55
C CYS A 17 34.09 -98.84 -46.86
N VAL A 18 35.11 -98.09 -47.26
CA VAL A 18 36.47 -98.67 -47.50
C VAL A 18 37.06 -99.42 -46.30
N THR A 19 36.52 -99.18 -45.10
CA THR A 19 36.87 -99.85 -43.83
C THR A 19 35.99 -101.06 -43.50
N ASP A 20 34.94 -101.32 -44.27
CA ASP A 20 34.03 -102.44 -44.02
C ASP A 20 34.71 -103.78 -44.32
N PRO A 21 34.28 -104.87 -43.64
CA PRO A 21 34.70 -106.21 -44.01
C PRO A 21 34.32 -106.54 -45.45
N ASN A 22 35.12 -107.40 -46.08
CA ASN A 22 34.85 -107.92 -47.42
C ASN A 22 33.49 -108.64 -47.48
N PRO A 23 32.55 -108.21 -48.35
CA PRO A 23 31.24 -108.84 -48.42
C PRO A 23 31.26 -110.06 -49.34
N THR A 24 30.46 -111.05 -48.99
CA THR A 24 30.17 -112.23 -49.80
C THR A 24 28.73 -112.20 -50.31
N PRO A 25 28.47 -112.59 -51.56
CA PRO A 25 27.12 -112.63 -52.11
C PRO A 25 26.32 -113.82 -51.56
N THR A 26 25.00 -113.68 -51.51
CA THR A 26 24.07 -114.80 -51.31
C THR A 26 23.51 -115.23 -52.66
N ILE A 27 23.81 -116.45 -53.10
CA ILE A 27 23.27 -117.05 -54.32
C ILE A 27 21.92 -117.69 -54.00
N THR A 28 20.88 -117.35 -54.75
CA THR A 28 19.52 -117.90 -54.58
C THR A 28 19.10 -118.80 -55.74
N GLY A 29 19.81 -118.74 -56.87
CA GLY A 29 19.61 -119.60 -58.04
C GLY A 29 20.56 -120.80 -58.10
N THR A 30 20.91 -121.22 -59.31
CA THR A 30 21.82 -122.35 -59.59
C THR A 30 23.24 -122.08 -59.08
N ALA A 31 23.74 -122.96 -58.20
CA ALA A 31 25.08 -122.84 -57.60
C ALA A 31 26.20 -123.39 -58.51
N GLY A 32 27.45 -123.05 -58.18
CA GLY A 32 28.65 -123.58 -58.86
C GLY A 32 29.13 -122.80 -60.09
N GLY A 33 28.54 -121.63 -60.36
CA GLY A 33 29.03 -120.64 -61.32
C GLY A 33 30.26 -119.84 -60.86
N THR A 34 30.69 -118.88 -61.66
CA THR A 34 31.85 -118.00 -61.40
C THR A 34 31.45 -116.54 -61.28
N PHE A 35 32.12 -115.80 -60.40
CA PHE A 35 31.94 -114.36 -60.26
C PHE A 35 33.02 -113.55 -60.99
N THR A 36 32.61 -112.46 -61.61
CA THR A 36 33.49 -111.40 -62.11
C THR A 36 33.04 -110.06 -61.55
N ILE A 37 33.94 -109.09 -61.50
CA ILE A 37 33.63 -107.71 -61.10
C ILE A 37 34.29 -106.78 -62.11
N ASP A 38 33.59 -105.72 -62.49
CA ASP A 38 34.11 -104.72 -63.42
C ASP A 38 35.02 -103.69 -62.73
N ASN A 39 35.45 -102.68 -63.49
CA ASN A 39 36.16 -101.50 -62.99
C ASN A 39 37.42 -101.79 -62.16
N SER A 40 38.13 -102.88 -62.48
CA SER A 40 39.31 -103.36 -61.75
C SER A 40 39.04 -103.74 -60.29
N GLY A 41 37.77 -103.99 -59.94
CA GLY A 41 37.42 -104.54 -58.64
C GLY A 41 38.14 -105.88 -58.41
N VAL A 42 38.40 -106.18 -57.14
CA VAL A 42 39.07 -107.41 -56.74
C VAL A 42 38.03 -108.33 -56.11
N ILE A 43 37.70 -109.42 -56.79
CA ILE A 43 36.73 -110.42 -56.33
C ILE A 43 37.36 -111.81 -56.35
N ASN A 44 37.00 -112.64 -55.37
CA ASN A 44 37.29 -114.06 -55.43
C ASN A 44 36.29 -114.73 -56.39
N ALA A 45 36.77 -115.19 -57.55
CA ALA A 45 35.92 -115.71 -58.62
C ALA A 45 35.10 -116.96 -58.22
N SER A 46 35.48 -117.70 -57.17
CA SER A 46 34.76 -118.89 -56.72
C SER A 46 33.78 -118.65 -55.57
N THR A 47 34.08 -117.74 -54.66
CA THR A 47 33.22 -117.42 -53.50
C THR A 47 32.36 -116.19 -53.73
N GLY A 48 32.73 -115.35 -54.70
CA GLY A 48 32.14 -114.04 -54.92
C GLY A 48 32.58 -112.99 -53.88
N GLU A 49 33.44 -113.30 -52.93
CA GLU A 49 33.89 -112.31 -51.93
C GLU A 49 34.59 -111.11 -52.59
N VAL A 50 34.08 -109.89 -52.37
CA VAL A 50 34.71 -108.66 -52.88
C VAL A 50 35.71 -108.14 -51.87
N ASN A 51 36.96 -107.91 -52.27
CA ASN A 51 37.96 -107.26 -51.43
C ASN A 51 37.75 -105.75 -51.49
N ILE A 52 37.15 -105.18 -50.44
CA ILE A 52 36.74 -103.78 -50.39
C ILE A 52 37.95 -102.85 -50.47
N THR A 53 38.97 -103.11 -49.64
CA THR A 53 40.18 -102.27 -49.56
C THR A 53 40.97 -102.24 -50.86
N SER A 54 41.05 -103.38 -51.57
CA SER A 54 41.82 -103.49 -52.81
C SER A 54 41.06 -103.02 -54.05
N SER A 55 39.73 -103.04 -54.02
CA SER A 55 38.88 -102.57 -55.14
C SER A 55 38.86 -101.05 -55.27
N GLY A 56 39.16 -100.31 -54.20
CA GLY A 56 39.07 -98.84 -54.16
C GLY A 56 37.62 -98.34 -54.13
N THR A 57 37.43 -97.03 -54.20
CA THR A 57 36.09 -96.41 -54.18
C THR A 57 35.47 -96.34 -55.57
N GLY A 58 34.17 -96.58 -55.66
CA GLY A 58 33.43 -96.51 -56.92
C GLY A 58 32.20 -97.41 -56.92
N ALA A 59 31.47 -97.39 -58.04
CA ALA A 59 30.41 -98.34 -58.33
C ALA A 59 30.98 -99.53 -59.11
N PHE A 60 30.71 -100.73 -58.62
CA PHE A 60 31.20 -101.99 -59.20
C PHE A 60 30.03 -102.90 -59.52
N ASN A 61 29.95 -103.38 -60.75
CA ASN A 61 29.00 -104.40 -61.17
C ASN A 61 29.63 -105.78 -60.99
N VAL A 62 29.14 -106.52 -60.00
CA VAL A 62 29.47 -107.93 -59.84
C VAL A 62 28.56 -108.73 -60.76
N THR A 63 29.13 -109.61 -61.58
CA THR A 63 28.38 -110.50 -62.48
C THR A 63 28.60 -111.95 -62.09
N TYR A 64 27.52 -112.71 -61.96
CA TYR A 64 27.55 -114.15 -61.71
C TYR A 64 27.13 -114.91 -62.95
N THR A 65 27.96 -115.85 -63.41
CA THR A 65 27.69 -116.70 -64.58
C THR A 65 27.59 -118.15 -64.14
N THR A 66 26.45 -118.80 -64.38
CA THR A 66 26.26 -120.22 -64.03
C THR A 66 27.07 -121.14 -64.96
N ASN A 67 27.43 -122.34 -64.50
CA ASN A 67 28.24 -123.30 -65.27
C ASN A 67 27.44 -124.57 -65.65
N GLY A 68 26.11 -124.45 -65.76
CA GLY A 68 25.20 -125.55 -66.10
C GLY A 68 25.08 -125.79 -67.60
N THR A 69 24.10 -126.62 -67.98
CA THR A 69 23.91 -127.03 -69.39
C THR A 69 23.38 -125.92 -70.29
N CYS A 70 22.84 -124.84 -69.71
CA CYS A 70 22.43 -123.63 -70.42
C CYS A 70 22.79 -122.39 -69.57
N PRO A 71 24.06 -121.95 -69.59
CA PRO A 71 24.55 -120.85 -68.76
C PRO A 71 23.75 -119.56 -68.91
N ASP A 72 23.47 -118.88 -67.80
CA ASP A 72 22.88 -117.54 -67.75
C ASP A 72 23.70 -116.63 -66.83
N THR A 73 23.48 -115.31 -66.91
CA THR A 73 24.20 -114.33 -66.09
C THR A 73 23.28 -113.32 -65.42
N ALA A 74 23.57 -112.99 -64.17
CA ALA A 74 22.96 -111.87 -63.45
C ALA A 74 24.02 -110.89 -62.99
N THR A 75 23.63 -109.63 -62.78
CA THR A 75 24.54 -108.56 -62.34
C THR A 75 23.94 -107.80 -61.16
N VAL A 76 24.75 -107.53 -60.13
CA VAL A 76 24.41 -106.71 -58.96
C VAL A 76 25.46 -105.62 -58.80
N THR A 77 25.01 -104.37 -58.71
CA THR A 77 25.89 -103.24 -58.43
C THR A 77 26.11 -103.07 -56.93
N ILE A 78 27.36 -102.94 -56.52
CA ILE A 78 27.76 -102.51 -55.18
C ILE A 78 28.52 -101.19 -55.28
N ASN A 79 28.44 -100.35 -54.24
CA ASN A 79 29.17 -99.09 -54.16
C ASN A 79 30.14 -99.11 -52.99
N ILE A 80 31.40 -98.74 -53.21
CA ILE A 80 32.41 -98.57 -52.17
C ILE A 80 32.73 -97.08 -52.04
N THR A 81 32.63 -96.51 -50.85
CA THR A 81 32.89 -95.08 -50.59
C THR A 81 33.82 -94.87 -49.39
N THR A 82 34.49 -93.71 -49.34
CA THR A 82 35.20 -93.27 -48.14
C THR A 82 34.21 -92.88 -47.03
N GLY A 83 34.63 -93.03 -45.77
CA GLY A 83 33.91 -92.47 -44.62
C GLY A 83 33.92 -90.95 -44.62
N ALA A 84 32.85 -90.36 -44.12
CA ALA A 84 32.79 -88.93 -43.82
C ALA A 84 33.66 -88.60 -42.59
N ASN A 85 34.08 -87.35 -42.44
CA ASN A 85 34.76 -86.85 -41.26
C ASN A 85 33.98 -85.69 -40.63
N ALA A 86 33.29 -85.98 -39.53
CA ALA A 86 32.43 -85.04 -38.82
C ALA A 86 33.17 -84.20 -37.77
N THR A 87 34.51 -84.30 -37.64
CA THR A 87 35.29 -83.59 -36.60
C THR A 87 34.95 -82.09 -36.56
N ILE A 88 34.52 -81.60 -35.39
CA ILE A 88 34.13 -80.21 -35.16
C ILE A 88 35.36 -79.38 -34.73
N THR A 89 35.47 -78.15 -35.22
CA THR A 89 36.48 -77.19 -34.75
C THR A 89 36.13 -76.68 -33.35
N ALA A 90 37.08 -76.75 -32.41
CA ALA A 90 36.86 -76.26 -31.05
C ALA A 90 36.41 -74.78 -31.04
N ALA A 91 35.39 -74.47 -30.23
CA ALA A 91 34.80 -73.15 -30.10
C ALA A 91 34.46 -72.82 -28.63
N GLY A 92 34.47 -71.53 -28.29
CA GLY A 92 34.24 -71.03 -26.93
C GLY A 92 35.51 -70.93 -26.07
N PRO A 93 35.39 -70.47 -24.80
CA PRO A 93 34.15 -70.07 -24.14
C PRO A 93 33.53 -68.79 -24.69
N PHE A 94 32.21 -68.63 -24.56
CA PHE A 94 31.47 -67.43 -24.95
C PHE A 94 30.78 -66.78 -23.73
N CYS A 95 30.52 -65.48 -23.79
CA CYS A 95 29.61 -64.84 -22.84
C CYS A 95 28.16 -65.06 -23.29
N GLU A 96 27.23 -65.14 -22.33
CA GLU A 96 25.80 -65.34 -22.63
C GLU A 96 25.20 -64.27 -23.56
N ASN A 97 25.69 -63.02 -23.49
CA ASN A 97 25.30 -61.93 -24.37
C ASN A 97 26.10 -61.85 -25.69
N ALA A 98 27.05 -62.76 -25.92
CA ALA A 98 27.85 -62.74 -27.13
C ALA A 98 26.96 -63.02 -28.36
N SER A 99 27.28 -62.35 -29.47
CA SER A 99 26.61 -62.56 -30.75
C SER A 99 26.68 -64.03 -31.19
N ALA A 100 25.68 -64.48 -31.93
CA ALA A 100 25.65 -65.83 -32.48
C ALA A 100 26.87 -66.09 -33.39
N VAL A 101 27.43 -67.30 -33.32
CA VAL A 101 28.63 -67.74 -34.03
C VAL A 101 28.30 -68.96 -34.87
N THR A 102 28.81 -69.04 -36.10
CA THR A 102 28.68 -70.23 -36.95
C THR A 102 29.81 -71.20 -36.65
N LEU A 103 29.47 -72.42 -36.23
CA LEU A 103 30.44 -73.50 -35.99
C LEU A 103 30.89 -74.15 -37.29
N SER A 104 32.07 -74.76 -37.29
CA SER A 104 32.64 -75.44 -38.46
C SER A 104 33.05 -76.87 -38.15
N ALA A 105 32.83 -77.77 -39.12
CA ALA A 105 33.30 -79.16 -39.10
C ALA A 105 34.11 -79.44 -40.37
N VAL A 106 34.90 -80.53 -40.37
CA VAL A 106 35.82 -80.88 -41.46
C VAL A 106 35.07 -81.08 -42.78
N ASP A 107 34.09 -81.99 -42.82
CA ASP A 107 33.28 -82.23 -44.02
C ASP A 107 31.88 -81.58 -43.91
N PRO A 108 31.38 -80.90 -44.97
CA PRO A 108 30.05 -80.32 -44.99
C PRO A 108 28.96 -81.36 -45.28
N GLY A 109 27.69 -80.99 -45.09
CA GLY A 109 26.53 -81.81 -45.47
C GLY A 109 25.89 -82.63 -44.35
N GLY A 110 26.38 -82.50 -43.11
CA GLY A 110 25.76 -83.04 -41.91
C GLY A 110 24.72 -82.11 -41.26
N VAL A 111 24.21 -82.52 -40.11
CA VAL A 111 23.22 -81.79 -39.31
C VAL A 111 23.80 -81.51 -37.92
N TRP A 112 23.66 -80.28 -37.46
CA TRP A 112 24.04 -79.81 -36.13
C TRP A 112 22.88 -79.98 -35.14
N SER A 113 23.18 -80.40 -33.92
CA SER A 113 22.22 -80.53 -32.84
C SER A 113 22.86 -80.20 -31.49
N GLY A 114 22.03 -79.84 -30.51
CA GLY A 114 22.46 -79.42 -29.18
C GLY A 114 21.79 -78.11 -28.74
N THR A 115 21.82 -77.85 -27.44
CA THR A 115 21.26 -76.64 -26.85
C THR A 115 22.04 -75.41 -27.34
N GLY A 116 21.35 -74.38 -27.83
CA GLY A 116 21.96 -73.18 -28.41
C GLY A 116 22.20 -73.23 -29.92
N ILE A 117 22.00 -74.37 -30.59
CA ILE A 117 22.00 -74.42 -32.06
C ILE A 117 20.67 -73.86 -32.56
N THR A 118 20.75 -72.71 -33.26
CA THR A 118 19.59 -72.01 -33.82
C THR A 118 19.37 -72.32 -35.30
N ASN A 119 20.41 -72.80 -36.00
CA ASN A 119 20.29 -73.32 -37.35
C ASN A 119 21.04 -74.65 -37.47
N THR A 120 20.28 -75.73 -37.65
CA THR A 120 20.79 -77.10 -37.69
C THR A 120 21.51 -77.45 -39.00
N SER A 121 21.32 -76.69 -40.08
CA SER A 121 21.99 -76.96 -41.37
C SER A 121 23.30 -76.19 -41.51
N THR A 122 23.38 -74.98 -40.93
CA THR A 122 24.58 -74.14 -41.03
C THR A 122 25.42 -74.11 -39.76
N GLY A 123 24.95 -74.69 -38.65
CA GLY A 123 25.71 -74.77 -37.39
C GLY A 123 25.76 -73.46 -36.61
N VAL A 124 24.75 -72.60 -36.74
CA VAL A 124 24.71 -71.32 -35.99
C VAL A 124 24.39 -71.59 -34.53
N PHE A 125 25.36 -71.34 -33.66
CA PHE A 125 25.26 -71.39 -32.21
C PHE A 125 25.01 -69.99 -31.64
N ASN A 126 23.97 -69.81 -30.82
CA ASN A 126 23.69 -68.57 -30.13
C ASN A 126 23.82 -68.76 -28.60
N PRO A 127 24.85 -68.17 -27.96
CA PRO A 127 25.09 -68.28 -26.52
C PRO A 127 23.88 -67.89 -25.66
N SER A 128 23.12 -66.86 -26.05
CA SER A 128 21.94 -66.40 -25.29
C SER A 128 20.80 -67.43 -25.28
N THR A 129 20.65 -68.21 -26.35
CA THR A 129 19.68 -69.32 -26.39
C THR A 129 20.18 -70.57 -25.69
N ALA A 130 21.50 -70.74 -25.58
CA ALA A 130 22.07 -71.83 -24.82
C ALA A 130 21.90 -71.61 -23.31
N GLY A 131 22.04 -70.35 -22.87
CA GLY A 131 22.09 -69.97 -21.46
C GLY A 131 23.45 -70.29 -20.84
N ALA A 132 23.74 -69.72 -19.67
CA ALA A 132 24.98 -70.03 -18.95
C ALA A 132 25.11 -71.53 -18.61
N GLY A 133 26.29 -72.10 -18.84
CA GLY A 133 26.56 -73.51 -18.58
C GLY A 133 27.46 -74.17 -19.63
N THR A 134 27.65 -75.47 -19.50
CA THR A 134 28.38 -76.28 -20.49
C THR A 134 27.39 -77.04 -21.35
N HIS A 135 27.46 -76.84 -22.67
CA HIS A 135 26.54 -77.39 -23.65
C HIS A 135 27.26 -78.33 -24.60
N GLN A 136 26.69 -79.52 -24.82
CA GLN A 136 27.20 -80.45 -25.82
C GLN A 136 26.59 -80.16 -27.19
N ILE A 137 27.44 -79.98 -28.18
CA ILE A 137 27.06 -79.79 -29.57
C ILE A 137 27.53 -80.99 -30.37
N ILE A 138 26.62 -81.58 -31.13
CA ILE A 138 26.84 -82.76 -31.95
C ILE A 138 26.65 -82.39 -33.42
N TYR A 139 27.59 -82.79 -34.27
CA TYR A 139 27.46 -82.70 -35.73
C TYR A 139 27.48 -84.11 -36.30
N THR A 140 26.47 -84.43 -37.11
CA THR A 140 26.29 -85.79 -37.65
C THR A 140 26.13 -85.76 -39.16
N ILE A 141 26.99 -86.47 -39.87
CA ILE A 141 26.85 -86.74 -41.30
C ILE A 141 26.19 -88.10 -41.43
N SER A 142 24.94 -88.13 -41.90
CA SER A 142 24.18 -89.37 -42.06
C SER A 142 24.57 -90.15 -43.30
N GLY A 143 24.54 -91.48 -43.24
CA GLY A 143 24.78 -92.37 -44.38
C GLY A 143 25.39 -93.70 -43.93
N SER A 144 25.55 -94.65 -44.86
CA SER A 144 26.21 -95.93 -44.56
C SER A 144 27.65 -95.75 -44.06
N CYS A 145 28.31 -94.67 -44.50
CA CYS A 145 29.65 -94.26 -44.06
C CYS A 145 29.62 -92.89 -43.38
N GLY A 146 28.54 -92.62 -42.67
CA GLY A 146 28.37 -91.43 -41.86
C GLY A 146 29.35 -91.37 -40.68
N ASP A 147 29.52 -90.19 -40.13
CA ASP A 147 30.37 -89.94 -38.97
C ASP A 147 29.69 -88.91 -38.05
N ALA A 148 30.07 -88.89 -36.78
CA ALA A 148 29.57 -87.92 -35.83
C ALA A 148 30.66 -87.52 -34.82
N ASP A 149 30.73 -86.22 -34.53
CA ASP A 149 31.62 -85.69 -33.50
C ASP A 149 30.83 -84.84 -32.50
N THR A 150 31.36 -84.71 -31.28
CA THR A 150 30.74 -83.98 -30.18
C THR A 150 31.77 -83.09 -29.47
N ILE A 151 31.46 -81.80 -29.35
CA ILE A 151 32.24 -80.85 -28.56
C ILE A 151 31.43 -80.30 -27.38
N SER A 152 32.13 -79.85 -26.34
CA SER A 152 31.54 -79.08 -25.24
C SER A 152 31.86 -77.60 -25.39
N ILE A 153 30.84 -76.76 -25.45
CA ILE A 153 30.98 -75.29 -25.46
C ILE A 153 30.59 -74.75 -24.09
N ILE A 154 31.46 -73.93 -23.51
CA ILE A 154 31.19 -73.23 -22.24
C ILE A 154 30.61 -71.86 -22.55
N VAL A 155 29.43 -71.56 -22.00
CA VAL A 155 28.82 -70.22 -22.00
C VAL A 155 28.88 -69.68 -20.57
N ASN A 156 29.64 -68.62 -20.38
CA ASN A 156 29.77 -67.93 -19.09
C ASN A 156 28.56 -67.01 -18.86
N ALA A 157 28.02 -67.03 -17.64
CA ALA A 157 27.02 -66.06 -17.20
C ALA A 157 27.57 -64.63 -17.28
N GLN A 158 26.69 -63.65 -17.44
CA GLN A 158 27.07 -62.25 -17.26
C GLN A 158 27.50 -62.00 -15.81
N ASP A 159 28.47 -61.10 -15.63
CA ASP A 159 28.76 -60.57 -14.32
C ASP A 159 27.53 -59.81 -13.78
N ASP A 160 27.30 -59.84 -12.47
CA ASP A 160 26.24 -59.04 -11.85
C ASP A 160 26.79 -57.65 -11.54
N ALA A 161 26.41 -56.62 -12.29
CA ALA A 161 26.85 -55.24 -12.05
C ALA A 161 26.03 -54.50 -10.98
N THR A 162 25.18 -55.17 -10.21
CA THR A 162 24.27 -54.50 -9.27
C THR A 162 24.99 -53.76 -8.13
N PHE A 163 24.67 -52.47 -8.02
CA PHE A 163 25.06 -51.60 -6.90
C PHE A 163 23.94 -50.59 -6.62
N SER A 164 24.00 -49.95 -5.46
CA SER A 164 23.02 -48.92 -5.08
C SER A 164 23.62 -47.85 -4.17
N PHE A 165 22.99 -46.68 -4.17
CA PHE A 165 23.18 -45.64 -3.16
C PHE A 165 21.93 -45.53 -2.28
N SER A 166 22.13 -45.32 -0.98
CA SER A 166 21.05 -45.00 -0.03
C SER A 166 21.55 -43.93 0.94
N PRO A 167 20.96 -42.71 0.93
CA PRO A 167 19.88 -42.22 0.08
C PRO A 167 20.29 -42.00 -1.40
N THR A 168 19.35 -41.62 -2.26
CA THR A 168 19.61 -41.27 -3.69
C THR A 168 19.68 -39.76 -3.96
N THR A 169 19.36 -38.95 -2.95
CA THR A 169 19.43 -37.48 -2.98
C THR A 169 20.30 -37.01 -1.83
N PHE A 170 21.21 -36.09 -2.14
CA PHE A 170 22.19 -35.53 -1.21
C PHE A 170 22.11 -34.01 -1.24
N CYS A 171 22.44 -33.38 -0.13
CA CYS A 171 22.66 -31.94 -0.04
C CYS A 171 24.11 -31.62 -0.38
N SER A 172 24.40 -30.43 -0.93
CA SER A 172 25.77 -29.98 -1.24
C SER A 172 26.71 -29.94 -0.03
N THR A 173 26.17 -30.02 1.18
CA THR A 173 26.91 -30.09 2.46
C THR A 173 27.03 -31.50 3.04
N ASP A 174 26.43 -32.51 2.41
CA ASP A 174 26.46 -33.89 2.92
C ASP A 174 27.85 -34.51 2.78
N PRO A 175 28.21 -35.48 3.64
CA PRO A 175 29.43 -36.26 3.48
C PRO A 175 29.40 -37.09 2.19
N ASN A 176 30.58 -37.41 1.67
CA ASN A 176 30.75 -38.21 0.46
C ASN A 176 30.13 -39.61 0.61
N PRO A 177 29.15 -40.00 -0.23
CA PRO A 177 28.56 -41.32 -0.17
C PRO A 177 29.42 -42.36 -0.89
N THR A 178 29.37 -43.59 -0.40
CA THR A 178 29.94 -44.78 -1.05
C THR A 178 28.81 -45.73 -1.47
N PRO A 179 28.88 -46.34 -2.67
CA PRO A 179 27.87 -47.28 -3.12
C PRO A 179 27.99 -48.62 -2.39
N THR A 180 26.87 -49.31 -2.23
CA THR A 180 26.85 -50.72 -1.82
C THR A 180 26.77 -51.59 -3.07
N ILE A 181 27.83 -52.37 -3.33
CA ILE A 181 27.88 -53.36 -4.41
C ILE A 181 27.23 -54.66 -3.91
N THR A 182 26.21 -55.15 -4.61
CA THR A 182 25.53 -56.41 -4.30
C THR A 182 25.90 -57.53 -5.27
N GLY A 183 26.42 -57.17 -6.46
CA GLY A 183 26.91 -58.10 -7.47
C GLY A 183 28.42 -58.34 -7.41
N THR A 184 29.03 -58.57 -8.58
CA THR A 184 30.45 -58.85 -8.77
C THR A 184 31.32 -57.67 -8.35
N THR A 185 32.24 -57.89 -7.40
CA THR A 185 33.19 -56.89 -6.91
C THR A 185 34.46 -56.79 -7.78
N GLY A 186 35.18 -55.67 -7.70
CA GLY A 186 36.49 -55.49 -8.36
C GLY A 186 36.46 -54.70 -9.67
N GLY A 187 35.29 -54.21 -10.06
CA GLY A 187 35.08 -53.34 -11.21
C GLY A 187 35.57 -51.90 -11.03
N THR A 188 35.18 -51.04 -11.96
CA THR A 188 35.53 -49.60 -11.96
C THR A 188 34.28 -48.73 -12.02
N PHE A 189 34.32 -47.61 -11.29
CA PHE A 189 33.27 -46.60 -11.29
C PHE A 189 33.64 -45.40 -12.16
N THR A 190 32.64 -44.87 -12.85
CA THR A 190 32.70 -43.57 -13.56
C THR A 190 31.47 -42.75 -13.21
N ILE A 191 31.55 -41.43 -13.40
CA ILE A 191 30.43 -40.51 -13.17
C ILE A 191 30.40 -39.48 -14.31
N ASP A 192 29.21 -39.12 -14.78
CA ASP A 192 29.01 -38.14 -15.84
C ASP A 192 29.01 -36.69 -15.32
N ASN A 193 28.70 -35.73 -16.21
CA ASN A 193 28.47 -34.32 -15.89
C ASN A 193 29.58 -33.64 -15.07
N SER A 194 30.84 -34.04 -15.31
CA SER A 194 32.02 -33.55 -14.57
C SER A 194 31.98 -33.86 -13.07
N GLY A 195 31.17 -34.84 -12.64
CA GLY A 195 31.19 -35.35 -11.28
C GLY A 195 32.58 -35.89 -10.89
N VAL A 196 32.87 -35.87 -9.60
CA VAL A 196 34.14 -36.30 -9.05
C VAL A 196 33.90 -37.58 -8.26
N ILE A 197 34.49 -38.70 -8.71
CA ILE A 197 34.33 -40.02 -8.09
C ILE A 197 35.68 -40.72 -7.95
N ASN A 198 35.85 -41.52 -6.91
CA ASN A 198 36.95 -42.47 -6.83
C ASN A 198 36.63 -43.71 -7.67
N ALA A 199 37.39 -43.94 -8.75
CA ALA A 199 37.12 -45.02 -9.70
C ALA A 199 37.21 -46.43 -9.09
N SER A 200 37.91 -46.61 -7.96
CA SER A 200 38.08 -47.92 -7.31
C SER A 200 37.08 -48.17 -6.18
N THR A 201 36.68 -47.13 -5.43
CA THR A 201 35.75 -47.27 -4.29
C THR A 201 34.32 -46.86 -4.62
N GLY A 202 34.11 -46.11 -5.70
CA GLY A 202 32.83 -45.52 -6.06
C GLY A 202 32.41 -44.34 -5.18
N GLU A 203 33.27 -43.89 -4.25
CA GLU A 203 33.00 -42.74 -3.39
C GLU A 203 32.83 -41.46 -4.23
N VAL A 204 31.66 -40.82 -4.13
CA VAL A 204 31.36 -39.57 -4.84
C VAL A 204 31.75 -38.38 -3.98
N ASN A 205 32.57 -37.48 -4.50
CA ASN A 205 32.89 -36.22 -3.84
C ASN A 205 31.75 -35.21 -4.09
N ILE A 206 30.89 -35.01 -3.10
CA ILE A 206 29.72 -34.13 -3.19
C ILE A 206 30.13 -32.68 -3.46
N SER A 207 31.06 -32.16 -2.68
CA SER A 207 31.53 -30.77 -2.80
C SER A 207 32.24 -30.47 -4.12
N GLY A 208 32.92 -31.47 -4.69
CA GLY A 208 33.64 -31.35 -5.96
C GLY A 208 32.79 -31.55 -7.20
N SER A 209 31.63 -32.22 -7.08
CA SER A 209 30.75 -32.54 -8.21
C SER A 209 29.77 -31.41 -8.56
N GLY A 210 29.47 -30.52 -7.62
CA GLY A 210 28.49 -29.45 -7.82
C GLY A 210 27.04 -29.94 -7.68
N ILE A 211 26.08 -29.06 -7.99
CA ILE A 211 24.64 -29.31 -7.86
C ILE A 211 24.08 -29.85 -9.18
N GLY A 212 23.26 -30.90 -9.12
CA GLY A 212 22.61 -31.48 -10.29
C GLY A 212 22.38 -32.98 -10.20
N PHE A 213 21.96 -33.57 -11.32
CA PHE A 213 21.78 -35.00 -11.48
C PHE A 213 23.05 -35.63 -12.08
N PHE A 214 23.49 -36.73 -11.49
CA PHE A 214 24.67 -37.48 -11.92
C PHE A 214 24.31 -38.95 -12.10
N ASN A 215 24.84 -39.54 -13.16
CA ASN A 215 24.75 -40.96 -13.44
C ASN A 215 26.09 -41.63 -13.10
N VAL A 216 26.09 -42.42 -12.03
CA VAL A 216 27.23 -43.26 -11.67
C VAL A 216 27.14 -44.56 -12.44
N THR A 217 28.21 -44.96 -13.11
CA THR A 217 28.28 -46.21 -13.89
C THR A 217 29.34 -47.14 -13.32
N TYR A 218 28.99 -48.40 -13.07
CA TYR A 218 29.88 -49.44 -12.57
C TYR A 218 30.07 -50.52 -13.64
N ILE A 219 31.32 -50.79 -14.02
CA ILE A 219 31.69 -51.82 -14.99
C ILE A 219 32.47 -52.91 -14.26
N THR A 220 31.99 -54.15 -14.27
CA THR A 220 32.63 -55.29 -13.59
C THR A 220 33.92 -55.72 -14.30
N SER A 221 34.82 -56.38 -13.58
CA SER A 221 36.14 -56.80 -14.08
C SER A 221 36.24 -58.31 -14.37
N GLY A 222 35.11 -59.03 -14.42
CA GLY A 222 35.08 -60.48 -14.58
C GLY A 222 35.25 -60.93 -16.04
N THR A 223 34.97 -62.21 -16.27
CA THR A 223 35.15 -62.85 -17.58
C THR A 223 34.13 -62.39 -18.61
N CYS A 224 32.95 -61.95 -18.17
CA CYS A 224 31.90 -61.39 -18.99
C CYS A 224 31.44 -60.07 -18.37
N PRO A 225 32.21 -58.97 -18.58
CA PRO A 225 31.92 -57.69 -17.99
C PRO A 225 30.50 -57.23 -18.31
N ASP A 226 29.80 -56.80 -17.28
CA ASP A 226 28.51 -56.13 -17.38
C ASP A 226 28.60 -54.72 -16.79
N THR A 227 27.60 -53.89 -17.09
CA THR A 227 27.54 -52.51 -16.64
C THR A 227 26.17 -52.16 -16.10
N LEU A 228 26.14 -51.41 -14.99
CA LEU A 228 24.92 -50.81 -14.48
C LEU A 228 25.15 -49.31 -14.28
N THR A 229 24.11 -48.52 -14.52
CA THR A 229 24.09 -47.09 -14.25
C THR A 229 23.04 -46.76 -13.19
N PHE A 230 23.40 -45.94 -12.21
CA PHE A 230 22.54 -45.51 -11.11
C PHE A 230 22.56 -43.98 -10.99
N SER A 231 21.39 -43.35 -10.94
CA SER A 231 21.28 -41.89 -10.84
C SER A 231 21.21 -41.41 -9.39
N ILE A 232 21.95 -40.34 -9.09
CA ILE A 232 21.88 -39.60 -7.83
C ILE A 232 21.59 -38.12 -8.10
N ASN A 233 21.05 -37.41 -7.12
CA ASN A 233 20.79 -35.98 -7.20
C ASN A 233 21.49 -35.23 -6.06
N ILE A 234 22.26 -34.18 -6.39
CA ILE A 234 22.88 -33.28 -5.42
C ILE A 234 22.15 -31.94 -5.48
N ASN A 235 21.47 -31.57 -4.40
CA ASN A 235 20.69 -30.35 -4.29
C ASN A 235 21.42 -29.27 -3.49
N ASN A 236 21.07 -28.01 -3.77
CA ASN A 236 21.35 -26.92 -2.84
C ASN A 236 20.32 -26.94 -1.72
N CYS A 237 20.59 -27.67 -0.64
CA CYS A 237 19.75 -27.66 0.54
C CYS A 237 20.12 -26.46 1.42
N THR A 238 19.75 -25.26 1.00
CA THR A 238 19.74 -24.13 1.94
C THR A 238 18.61 -24.39 2.93
N LEU A 239 18.96 -24.60 4.20
CA LEU A 239 17.96 -24.70 5.26
C LEU A 239 17.19 -23.37 5.34
N PRO A 240 15.87 -23.39 5.64
CA PRO A 240 15.12 -22.15 5.74
C PRO A 240 15.69 -21.30 6.88
N GLN A 241 16.10 -20.09 6.53
CA GLN A 241 16.46 -19.04 7.49
C GLN A 241 15.24 -18.67 8.34
N PRO A 242 15.44 -18.05 9.53
CA PRO A 242 14.32 -17.56 10.31
C PRO A 242 13.56 -16.48 9.50
N VAL A 243 12.32 -16.20 9.88
CA VAL A 243 11.53 -15.09 9.31
C VAL A 243 11.30 -14.07 10.40
N ALA A 244 11.91 -12.89 10.26
CA ALA A 244 11.85 -11.80 11.22
C ALA A 244 10.47 -11.13 11.20
N ASN A 245 9.85 -10.97 12.36
CA ASN A 245 8.58 -10.26 12.51
C ASN A 245 8.41 -9.72 13.93
N PHE A 246 7.69 -8.61 14.08
CA PHE A 246 7.43 -8.01 15.37
C PHE A 246 6.18 -7.14 15.40
N SER A 247 5.78 -6.76 16.62
CA SER A 247 4.77 -5.74 16.86
C SER A 247 5.15 -4.83 18.02
N ALA A 248 4.56 -3.65 18.10
CA ALA A 248 4.63 -2.75 19.25
C ALA A 248 3.30 -2.74 20.03
N SER A 249 3.36 -2.46 21.32
CA SER A 249 2.16 -2.32 22.18
C SER A 249 1.26 -1.18 21.73
N GLN A 250 1.85 -0.11 21.20
CA GLN A 250 1.18 1.05 20.60
C GLN A 250 2.06 1.62 19.49
N THR A 251 1.45 2.18 18.46
CA THR A 251 2.15 2.82 17.33
C THR A 251 1.91 4.31 17.22
N ASN A 252 0.90 4.85 17.92
CA ASN A 252 0.66 6.28 18.07
C ASN A 252 0.76 6.61 19.56
N ILE A 253 1.75 7.42 19.93
CA ILE A 253 2.05 7.74 21.33
C ILE A 253 2.36 9.22 21.51
N CYS A 254 2.41 9.66 22.77
CA CYS A 254 2.77 11.01 23.14
C CYS A 254 4.27 11.16 23.38
N GLU A 255 4.80 12.37 23.19
CA GLU A 255 6.18 12.69 23.56
C GLU A 255 6.43 12.37 25.05
N GLY A 256 7.46 11.56 25.30
CA GLY A 256 7.80 11.06 26.65
C GLY A 256 7.27 9.65 26.96
N ASP A 257 6.35 9.11 26.16
CA ASP A 257 5.80 7.77 26.39
C ASP A 257 6.82 6.66 26.13
N CYS A 258 6.65 5.56 26.85
CA CYS A 258 7.44 4.34 26.69
C CYS A 258 6.54 3.18 26.27
N ILE A 259 6.98 2.42 25.27
CA ILE A 259 6.26 1.27 24.71
C ILE A 259 7.08 -0.02 24.79
N ASN A 260 6.40 -1.15 24.60
CA ASN A 260 7.00 -2.47 24.57
C ASN A 260 6.91 -3.05 23.16
N PHE A 261 7.89 -3.86 22.79
CA PHE A 261 7.92 -4.60 21.54
C PHE A 261 7.79 -6.10 21.81
N THR A 262 7.07 -6.79 20.93
CA THR A 262 6.87 -8.24 20.97
C THR A 262 7.43 -8.86 19.70
N ASP A 263 8.31 -9.85 19.86
CA ASP A 263 8.82 -10.69 18.79
C ASP A 263 7.74 -11.65 18.29
N LEU A 264 7.54 -11.69 16.98
CA LEU A 264 6.62 -12.58 16.26
C LEU A 264 7.37 -13.44 15.23
N SER A 265 8.70 -13.46 15.29
CA SER A 265 9.55 -14.16 14.33
C SER A 265 9.37 -15.67 14.42
N THR A 266 9.60 -16.36 13.31
CA THR A 266 9.49 -17.83 13.22
C THR A 266 10.79 -18.46 12.77
N SER A 267 11.07 -19.69 13.23
CA SER A 267 12.25 -20.46 12.82
C SER A 267 11.87 -21.93 12.64
N SER A 268 12.44 -22.55 11.61
CA SER A 268 12.36 -24.00 11.37
C SER A 268 13.60 -24.75 11.87
N ALA A 269 14.60 -24.02 12.39
CA ALA A 269 15.83 -24.60 12.91
C ALA A 269 15.57 -25.37 14.21
N THR A 270 16.27 -26.50 14.36
CA THR A 270 16.26 -27.23 15.64
C THR A 270 16.96 -26.38 16.69
N GLY A 271 16.23 -25.97 17.73
CA GLY A 271 16.70 -25.02 18.74
C GLY A 271 16.11 -23.61 18.62
N GLY A 272 15.40 -23.31 17.52
CA GLY A 272 14.72 -22.03 17.29
C GLY A 272 15.68 -20.83 17.16
N ILE A 273 15.12 -19.63 17.33
CA ILE A 273 15.88 -18.37 17.30
C ILE A 273 16.78 -18.27 18.54
N THR A 274 18.02 -17.87 18.32
CA THR A 274 19.08 -17.83 19.33
C THR A 274 19.60 -16.42 19.65
N ALA A 275 19.38 -15.44 18.76
CA ALA A 275 19.75 -14.05 19.00
C ALA A 275 18.75 -13.07 18.38
N TRP A 276 18.56 -11.93 19.06
CA TRP A 276 17.76 -10.79 18.62
C TRP A 276 18.63 -9.53 18.63
N SER A 277 18.45 -8.66 17.64
CA SER A 277 19.11 -7.37 17.56
C SER A 277 18.11 -6.32 17.08
N TRP A 278 17.65 -5.50 18.01
CA TRP A 278 16.70 -4.43 17.77
C TRP A 278 17.40 -3.09 17.57
N THR A 279 16.86 -2.26 16.68
CA THR A 279 17.18 -0.85 16.57
C THR A 279 15.90 -0.01 16.60
N PHE A 280 15.84 0.92 17.54
CA PHE A 280 14.74 1.86 17.74
C PHE A 280 15.25 3.26 17.40
N THR A 281 15.10 3.70 16.16
CA THR A 281 15.57 5.04 15.77
C THR A 281 14.86 6.08 16.64
N GLY A 282 15.60 6.94 17.35
CA GLY A 282 15.02 7.94 18.26
C GLY A 282 14.40 7.40 19.55
N GLY A 283 14.40 6.07 19.76
CA GLY A 283 13.99 5.45 21.01
C GLY A 283 15.15 5.45 22.03
N THR A 284 14.80 5.42 23.31
CA THR A 284 15.74 5.28 24.44
C THR A 284 15.31 4.08 25.30
N PRO A 285 16.12 3.01 25.39
CA PRO A 285 17.39 2.80 24.69
C PRO A 285 17.22 2.64 23.17
N ALA A 286 18.25 3.00 22.40
CA ALA A 286 18.21 2.96 20.93
C ALA A 286 18.37 1.55 20.34
N THR A 287 18.82 0.58 21.13
CA THR A 287 19.00 -0.81 20.72
C THR A 287 18.66 -1.77 21.86
N SER A 288 18.37 -3.03 21.53
CA SER A 288 18.17 -4.10 22.51
C SER A 288 18.53 -5.48 21.92
N SER A 289 18.93 -6.41 22.77
CA SER A 289 19.13 -7.83 22.42
C SER A 289 18.13 -8.78 23.08
N GLN A 290 17.14 -8.23 23.79
CA GLN A 290 16.07 -9.02 24.40
C GLN A 290 15.08 -9.49 23.32
N GLN A 291 14.47 -10.67 23.51
CA GLN A 291 13.41 -11.14 22.62
C GLN A 291 12.21 -10.16 22.60
N ASN A 292 11.75 -9.70 23.77
CA ASN A 292 10.65 -8.75 23.90
C ASN A 292 11.11 -7.51 24.68
N PRO A 293 11.72 -6.51 24.02
CA PRO A 293 12.19 -5.30 24.68
C PRO A 293 11.05 -4.50 25.30
N THR A 294 11.26 -4.03 26.54
CA THR A 294 10.28 -3.23 27.29
C THR A 294 10.82 -1.84 27.60
N ASN A 295 9.92 -0.87 27.81
CA ASN A 295 10.24 0.50 28.22
C ASN A 295 11.13 1.25 27.20
N ILE A 296 10.82 1.15 25.91
CA ILE A 296 11.46 1.97 24.88
C ILE A 296 10.75 3.32 24.81
N CYS A 297 11.42 4.37 25.28
CA CYS A 297 10.84 5.70 25.41
C CYS A 297 11.17 6.60 24.22
N TYR A 298 10.20 7.38 23.74
CA TYR A 298 10.41 8.34 22.67
C TYR A 298 10.20 9.77 23.16
N LEU A 299 11.31 10.53 23.26
CA LEU A 299 11.35 11.82 23.95
C LEU A 299 11.17 13.03 23.03
N SER A 300 10.86 12.82 21.76
CA SER A 300 10.65 13.91 20.81
C SER A 300 9.55 13.54 19.82
N ALA A 301 8.79 14.54 19.38
CA ALA A 301 7.78 14.33 18.36
C ALA A 301 8.43 13.99 17.01
N GLY A 302 7.79 13.09 16.25
CA GLY A 302 8.29 12.61 14.96
C GLY A 302 7.78 11.21 14.61
N THR A 303 8.24 10.70 13.48
CA THR A 303 7.98 9.31 13.07
C THR A 303 9.28 8.52 13.07
N TYR A 304 9.26 7.32 13.65
CA TYR A 304 10.46 6.54 13.92
C TYR A 304 10.42 5.16 13.29
N THR A 305 11.54 4.77 12.69
CA THR A 305 11.77 3.45 12.11
C THR A 305 12.25 2.47 13.18
N VAL A 306 11.71 1.25 13.14
CA VAL A 306 12.13 0.14 13.99
C VAL A 306 12.61 -1.00 13.11
N SER A 307 13.74 -1.60 13.47
CA SER A 307 14.25 -2.82 12.85
C SER A 307 14.55 -3.91 13.87
N LEU A 308 14.33 -5.15 13.46
CA LEU A 308 14.67 -6.36 14.20
C LEU A 308 15.43 -7.30 13.26
N THR A 309 16.63 -7.73 13.68
CA THR A 309 17.33 -8.87 13.09
C THR A 309 17.28 -10.06 14.06
N VAL A 310 16.91 -11.23 13.56
CA VAL A 310 16.91 -12.49 14.31
C VAL A 310 17.87 -13.50 13.69
N THR A 311 18.50 -14.32 14.52
CA THR A 311 19.48 -15.33 14.10
C THR A 311 19.18 -16.69 14.72
N ASP A 312 19.22 -17.74 13.90
CA ASP A 312 19.18 -19.14 14.32
C ASP A 312 20.36 -19.93 13.74
N ALA A 313 20.35 -21.25 13.89
CA ALA A 313 21.42 -22.13 13.39
C ALA A 313 21.51 -22.19 11.84
N ASN A 314 20.46 -21.79 11.13
CA ASN A 314 20.36 -21.80 9.66
C ASN A 314 20.72 -20.44 9.04
N GLY A 315 20.78 -19.36 9.83
CA GLY A 315 21.20 -18.04 9.38
C GLY A 315 20.49 -16.90 10.11
N SER A 316 20.38 -15.75 9.45
CA SER A 316 19.73 -14.55 9.98
C SER A 316 18.76 -13.96 8.97
N ASP A 317 17.73 -13.29 9.47
CA ASP A 317 16.78 -12.49 8.69
C ASP A 317 16.48 -11.17 9.43
N ASP A 318 16.07 -10.14 8.70
CA ASP A 318 15.74 -8.84 9.26
C ASP A 318 14.39 -8.31 8.77
N SER A 319 13.71 -7.59 9.65
CA SER A 319 12.48 -6.87 9.36
C SER A 319 12.65 -5.42 9.78
N THR A 320 12.37 -4.51 8.86
CA THR A 320 12.44 -3.07 9.09
C THR A 320 11.13 -2.42 8.69
N ILE A 321 10.46 -1.77 9.65
CA ILE A 321 9.23 -1.02 9.39
C ILE A 321 9.53 0.48 9.51
N ILE A 322 9.47 1.17 8.37
CA ILE A 322 9.73 2.62 8.27
C ILE A 322 8.54 3.38 8.86
N SER A 323 8.84 4.44 9.64
CA SER A 323 7.82 5.30 10.27
C SER A 323 6.79 4.51 11.08
N TYR A 324 7.25 3.46 11.77
CA TYR A 324 6.38 2.53 12.50
C TYR A 324 5.76 3.15 13.76
N ILE A 325 6.53 3.96 14.49
CA ILE A 325 6.07 4.66 15.68
C ILE A 325 5.88 6.14 15.33
N THR A 326 4.68 6.66 15.57
CA THR A 326 4.34 8.08 15.44
C THR A 326 4.20 8.69 16.82
N VAL A 327 5.02 9.70 17.09
CA VAL A 327 5.07 10.42 18.36
C VAL A 327 4.57 11.83 18.14
N THR A 328 3.46 12.16 18.79
CA THR A 328 2.85 13.50 18.71
C THR A 328 3.04 14.25 20.02
N ASN A 329 3.14 15.57 19.94
CA ASN A 329 3.12 16.40 21.14
C ASN A 329 1.69 16.45 21.68
N CYS A 330 1.47 15.84 22.85
CA CYS A 330 0.16 15.72 23.50
C CYS A 330 0.00 16.73 24.64
N THR A 331 0.50 17.95 24.46
CA THR A 331 0.29 19.01 25.45
C THR A 331 -1.14 19.52 25.39
N THR A 332 -1.71 19.72 26.58
CA THR A 332 -2.91 20.53 26.73
C THR A 332 -2.60 21.96 26.31
N PRO A 333 -3.59 22.73 25.82
CA PRO A 333 -3.38 24.13 25.53
C PRO A 333 -3.03 24.90 26.82
N THR A 334 -2.45 26.09 26.68
CA THR A 334 -2.36 27.08 27.77
C THR A 334 -3.26 28.25 27.41
N ALA A 335 -4.30 28.47 28.21
CA ALA A 335 -5.32 29.47 27.94
C ALA A 335 -4.82 30.88 28.29
N GLY A 336 -5.12 31.87 27.45
CA GLY A 336 -4.75 33.25 27.68
C GLY A 336 -5.58 34.19 26.82
N PHE A 337 -5.86 35.39 27.31
CA PHE A 337 -6.50 36.44 26.51
C PHE A 337 -6.15 37.84 27.01
N SER A 338 -6.41 38.83 26.16
CA SER A 338 -6.40 40.25 26.51
C SER A 338 -7.76 40.89 26.25
N ILE A 339 -8.04 41.95 27.01
CA ILE A 339 -9.27 42.74 26.96
C ILE A 339 -8.90 44.12 26.43
N SER A 340 -9.75 44.71 25.57
CA SER A 340 -9.49 46.04 25.00
C SER A 340 -9.56 47.18 26.03
N ASP A 341 -10.40 47.01 27.05
CA ASP A 341 -10.62 47.96 28.14
C ASP A 341 -11.20 47.19 29.36
N ASP A 342 -10.62 47.38 30.54
CA ASP A 342 -11.02 46.70 31.78
C ASP A 342 -11.87 47.58 32.71
N GLU A 343 -12.03 48.88 32.39
CA GLU A 343 -12.93 49.82 33.06
C GLU A 343 -13.81 50.54 32.03
N ILE A 344 -15.11 50.21 31.99
CA ILE A 344 -16.05 50.78 31.02
C ILE A 344 -17.31 51.33 31.69
N CYS A 345 -18.14 52.03 30.94
CA CYS A 345 -19.42 52.55 31.41
C CYS A 345 -20.59 51.67 30.95
N VAL A 346 -21.70 51.70 31.69
CA VAL A 346 -22.94 51.01 31.31
C VAL A 346 -23.34 51.34 29.86
N GLY A 347 -23.56 50.29 29.07
CA GLY A 347 -23.93 50.35 27.66
C GLY A 347 -22.74 50.30 26.68
N ASN A 348 -21.49 50.33 27.17
CA ASN A 348 -20.31 50.18 26.32
C ASN A 348 -20.09 48.72 25.93
N CYS A 349 -19.39 48.53 24.80
CA CYS A 349 -19.04 47.22 24.27
C CYS A 349 -17.53 47.13 24.07
N ILE A 350 -16.97 45.96 24.33
CA ILE A 350 -15.53 45.70 24.29
C ILE A 350 -15.20 44.48 23.43
N ASN A 351 -13.92 44.33 23.11
CA ASN A 351 -13.38 43.25 22.29
C ASN A 351 -12.39 42.41 23.09
N PHE A 352 -12.33 41.13 22.77
CA PHE A 352 -11.44 40.15 23.38
C PHE A 352 -10.50 39.58 22.32
N THR A 353 -9.22 39.43 22.70
CA THR A 353 -8.21 38.81 21.83
C THR A 353 -7.65 37.56 22.49
N ASP A 354 -7.74 36.43 21.81
CA ASP A 354 -7.14 35.16 22.25
C ASP A 354 -5.62 35.23 22.19
N MET A 355 -4.99 34.82 23.28
CA MET A 355 -3.54 34.69 23.46
C MET A 355 -3.15 33.25 23.85
N SER A 356 -4.08 32.30 23.69
CA SER A 356 -3.86 30.90 24.06
C SER A 356 -2.81 30.26 23.14
N THR A 357 -2.05 29.32 23.69
CA THR A 357 -1.09 28.51 22.90
C THR A 357 -1.56 27.06 22.83
N GLY A 358 -1.43 26.43 21.65
CA GLY A 358 -1.81 25.03 21.46
C GLY A 358 -3.31 24.73 21.40
N ALA A 359 -4.18 25.75 21.42
CA ALA A 359 -5.63 25.60 21.35
C ALA A 359 -6.13 25.50 19.90
N THR A 360 -7.18 24.70 19.68
CA THR A 360 -7.87 24.57 18.38
C THR A 360 -9.36 24.94 18.46
N SER A 361 -9.86 25.22 19.65
CA SER A 361 -11.26 25.58 19.93
C SER A 361 -11.34 26.45 21.19
N TRP A 362 -12.35 27.32 21.24
CA TRP A 362 -12.54 28.31 22.30
C TRP A 362 -14.00 28.30 22.75
N GLU A 363 -14.20 28.45 24.06
CA GLU A 363 -15.50 28.68 24.66
C GLU A 363 -15.37 29.84 25.64
N TRP A 364 -16.10 30.91 25.36
CA TRP A 364 -16.10 32.14 26.14
C TRP A 364 -17.40 32.24 26.94
N THR A 365 -17.27 32.67 28.18
CA THR A 365 -18.40 33.08 29.03
C THR A 365 -18.20 34.52 29.48
N PHE A 366 -19.14 35.39 29.13
CA PHE A 366 -19.17 36.80 29.50
C PHE A 366 -20.30 37.03 30.50
N ASN A 367 -20.03 36.85 31.79
CA ASN A 367 -21.06 37.07 32.82
C ASN A 367 -21.56 38.52 32.76
N GLY A 368 -22.86 38.74 32.58
CA GLY A 368 -23.43 40.09 32.43
C GLY A 368 -23.21 40.77 31.08
N GLY A 369 -22.48 40.12 30.16
CA GLY A 369 -22.29 40.57 28.79
C GLY A 369 -23.40 40.09 27.84
N ASN A 370 -23.60 40.81 26.73
CA ASN A 370 -24.47 40.43 25.63
C ASN A 370 -23.69 40.48 24.29
N PRO A 371 -23.55 39.36 23.57
CA PRO A 371 -23.97 38.01 23.94
C PRO A 371 -23.23 37.47 25.18
N SER A 372 -23.85 36.55 25.92
CA SER A 372 -23.29 36.00 27.16
C SER A 372 -22.22 34.92 26.93
N THR A 373 -22.09 34.39 25.71
CA THR A 373 -21.12 33.36 25.33
C THR A 373 -20.63 33.53 23.90
N SER A 374 -19.47 32.96 23.56
CA SER A 374 -18.97 32.90 22.18
C SER A 374 -18.05 31.69 21.97
N ILE A 375 -17.96 31.23 20.72
CA ILE A 375 -16.98 30.21 20.28
C ILE A 375 -15.95 30.77 19.28
N SER A 376 -16.05 32.07 18.99
CA SER A 376 -15.10 32.74 18.09
C SER A 376 -13.77 32.91 18.80
N GLN A 377 -12.66 32.74 18.08
CA GLN A 377 -11.32 32.95 18.67
C GLN A 377 -11.16 34.37 19.24
N ASN A 378 -11.62 35.41 18.52
CA ASN A 378 -11.54 36.80 18.96
C ASN A 378 -12.94 37.44 18.98
N PRO A 379 -13.72 37.27 20.06
CA PRO A 379 -15.05 37.86 20.17
C PRO A 379 -15.02 39.39 20.19
N THR A 380 -15.95 40.02 19.47
CA THR A 380 -16.08 41.47 19.39
C THR A 380 -17.49 41.94 19.76
N ASN A 381 -17.61 43.21 20.14
CA ASN A 381 -18.88 43.87 20.49
C ASN A 381 -19.66 43.17 21.62
N ILE A 382 -18.97 42.80 22.70
CA ILE A 382 -19.63 42.27 23.91
C ILE A 382 -20.03 43.46 24.78
N CYS A 383 -21.33 43.68 24.96
CA CYS A 383 -21.87 44.87 25.62
C CYS A 383 -22.37 44.57 27.03
N PHE A 384 -22.17 45.50 27.98
CA PHE A 384 -22.59 45.34 29.38
C PHE A 384 -23.68 46.35 29.74
N ALA A 385 -24.88 45.85 30.08
CA ALA A 385 -26.06 46.69 30.30
C ALA A 385 -26.28 47.12 31.75
N ASN A 386 -25.56 46.52 32.70
CA ASN A 386 -25.66 46.82 34.12
C ASN A 386 -24.26 47.14 34.66
N ASP A 387 -24.18 47.97 35.69
CA ASP A 387 -22.95 48.24 36.42
C ASP A 387 -22.57 47.06 37.33
N GLY A 388 -21.30 46.97 37.69
CA GLY A 388 -20.75 45.93 38.55
C GLY A 388 -19.42 45.38 38.05
N ILE A 389 -18.90 44.39 38.77
CA ILE A 389 -17.69 43.66 38.39
C ILE A 389 -18.12 42.33 37.77
N PHE A 390 -17.70 42.09 36.53
CA PHE A 390 -18.06 40.91 35.76
C PHE A 390 -16.84 40.04 35.51
N THR A 391 -16.97 38.73 35.73
CA THR A 391 -15.92 37.76 35.42
C THR A 391 -16.10 37.22 34.00
N ILE A 392 -15.02 37.29 33.23
CA ILE A 392 -14.91 36.71 31.90
C ILE A 392 -14.07 35.44 31.99
N GLU A 393 -14.56 34.38 31.38
CA GLU A 393 -13.91 33.08 31.36
C GLU A 393 -13.65 32.67 29.90
N LEU A 394 -12.45 32.14 29.66
CA LEU A 394 -12.08 31.46 28.42
C LEU A 394 -11.65 30.04 28.74
N ILE A 395 -12.29 29.07 28.11
CA ILE A 395 -11.86 27.69 28.03
C ILE A 395 -11.25 27.46 26.65
N ALA A 396 -9.94 27.25 26.60
CA ALA A 396 -9.21 26.92 25.38
C ALA A 396 -8.99 25.41 25.32
N SER A 397 -9.36 24.75 24.22
CA SER A 397 -9.34 23.28 24.12
C SER A 397 -8.67 22.79 22.85
N ASN A 398 -8.04 21.61 22.94
CA ASN A 398 -7.57 20.82 21.82
C ASN A 398 -7.92 19.33 22.04
N THR A 399 -7.46 18.44 21.15
CA THR A 399 -7.75 17.00 21.23
C THR A 399 -7.19 16.31 22.49
N PHE A 400 -6.25 16.93 23.19
CA PHE A 400 -5.56 16.38 24.35
C PHE A 400 -6.06 16.93 25.69
N GLY A 401 -6.89 17.98 25.67
CA GLY A 401 -7.52 18.54 26.86
C GLY A 401 -7.86 20.01 26.71
N SER A 402 -8.08 20.66 27.86
CA SER A 402 -8.48 22.05 27.95
C SER A 402 -7.77 22.75 29.09
N ASP A 403 -7.60 24.06 28.97
CA ASP A 403 -7.15 24.95 30.03
C ASP A 403 -8.11 26.14 30.15
N THR A 404 -8.19 26.73 31.34
CA THR A 404 -9.17 27.76 31.67
C THR A 404 -8.50 28.95 32.32
N ILE A 405 -8.86 30.15 31.86
CA ILE A 405 -8.37 31.42 32.39
C ILE A 405 -9.54 32.36 32.63
N THR A 406 -9.48 33.14 33.70
CA THR A 406 -10.49 34.14 34.05
C THR A 406 -9.86 35.50 34.26
N GLN A 407 -10.55 36.56 33.84
CA GLN A 407 -10.24 37.96 34.16
C GLN A 407 -11.52 38.71 34.53
N THR A 408 -11.40 39.88 35.15
CA THR A 408 -12.54 40.70 35.57
C THR A 408 -12.59 42.02 34.83
N ILE A 409 -13.79 42.55 34.64
CA ILE A 409 -14.07 43.85 34.04
C ILE A 409 -14.95 44.63 34.99
N THR A 410 -14.65 45.92 35.18
CA THR A 410 -15.46 46.83 35.99
C THR A 410 -16.32 47.69 35.08
N VAL A 411 -17.64 47.64 35.29
CA VAL A 411 -18.61 48.45 34.57
C VAL A 411 -19.16 49.50 35.54
N HIS A 412 -18.86 50.76 35.28
CA HIS A 412 -19.29 51.89 36.08
C HIS A 412 -20.70 52.36 35.68
N PRO A 413 -21.55 52.74 36.65
CA PRO A 413 -22.86 53.30 36.35
C PRO A 413 -22.72 54.66 35.65
N ASN A 414 -23.64 54.97 34.74
CA ASN A 414 -23.68 56.30 34.15
C ASN A 414 -24.14 57.33 35.19
N PRO A 415 -23.59 58.56 35.18
CA PRO A 415 -24.05 59.62 36.07
C PRO A 415 -25.53 59.96 35.80
N ILE A 416 -26.21 60.45 36.83
CA ILE A 416 -27.59 60.96 36.72
C ILE A 416 -27.49 62.46 36.47
N ILE A 417 -28.27 62.97 35.52
CA ILE A 417 -28.30 64.41 35.20
C ILE A 417 -29.73 64.85 34.89
N ASN A 418 -30.07 66.04 35.36
CA ASN A 418 -31.33 66.72 35.07
C ASN A 418 -31.04 68.19 34.82
N ALA A 419 -31.36 68.69 33.62
CA ALA A 419 -31.12 70.06 33.17
C ALA A 419 -32.08 71.08 33.78
N GLY A 420 -33.13 70.62 34.45
CA GLY A 420 -34.24 71.42 34.93
C GLY A 420 -35.43 71.40 33.98
N SER A 421 -36.50 72.09 34.35
CA SER A 421 -37.66 72.27 33.48
C SER A 421 -37.42 73.43 32.50
N ASP A 422 -38.06 73.36 31.34
CA ASP A 422 -38.11 74.46 30.39
C ASP A 422 -38.65 75.75 31.05
N VAL A 423 -38.12 76.90 30.64
CA VAL A 423 -38.45 78.21 31.22
C VAL A 423 -38.88 79.18 30.12
N VAL A 424 -39.83 80.06 30.43
CA VAL A 424 -40.24 81.18 29.57
C VAL A 424 -39.75 82.49 30.20
N ILE A 425 -39.13 83.36 29.41
CA ILE A 425 -38.67 84.69 29.82
C ILE A 425 -39.10 85.75 28.79
N ASP A 426 -39.18 87.02 29.20
CA ASP A 426 -39.32 88.14 28.27
C ASP A 426 -37.96 88.54 27.67
N LEU A 427 -37.97 89.07 26.45
CA LEU A 427 -36.75 89.56 25.78
C LEU A 427 -35.99 90.57 26.66
N GLY A 428 -34.72 90.27 26.93
CA GLY A 428 -33.84 91.10 27.76
C GLY A 428 -33.76 90.67 29.23
N ASP A 429 -34.62 89.75 29.68
CA ASP A 429 -34.51 89.12 30.99
C ASP A 429 -33.42 88.03 31.03
N ASN A 430 -33.13 87.54 32.23
CA ASN A 430 -32.23 86.40 32.45
C ASN A 430 -32.92 85.31 33.26
N THR A 431 -32.45 84.08 33.10
CA THR A 431 -32.85 82.93 33.92
C THR A 431 -31.63 82.18 34.43
N ASN A 432 -31.79 81.47 35.54
CA ASN A 432 -30.76 80.58 36.08
C ASN A 432 -31.07 79.14 35.70
N LEU A 433 -30.16 78.51 34.95
CA LEU A 433 -30.17 77.08 34.64
C LEU A 433 -29.39 76.36 35.73
N ASN A 434 -30.03 75.39 36.39
CA ASN A 434 -29.43 74.63 37.49
C ASN A 434 -29.52 73.15 37.16
N ALA A 435 -28.41 72.58 36.70
CA ALA A 435 -28.29 71.14 36.56
C ALA A 435 -28.19 70.50 37.93
N THR A 436 -28.97 69.43 38.14
CA THR A 436 -28.91 68.60 39.35
C THR A 436 -28.60 67.16 38.97
N GLY A 437 -27.97 66.41 39.89
CA GLY A 437 -27.59 65.02 39.63
C GLY A 437 -26.25 64.65 40.25
N SER A 438 -25.53 63.74 39.59
CA SER A 438 -24.21 63.26 39.99
C SER A 438 -23.15 64.35 39.93
N ASN A 439 -22.18 64.28 40.85
CA ASN A 439 -21.00 65.15 40.81
C ASN A 439 -20.13 64.80 39.59
N GLY A 440 -19.62 65.80 38.90
CA GLY A 440 -18.75 65.61 37.75
C GLY A 440 -18.33 66.92 37.10
N ASN A 441 -17.68 66.82 35.95
CA ASN A 441 -17.37 67.95 35.09
C ASN A 441 -18.58 68.24 34.21
N TYR A 442 -19.16 69.43 34.36
CA TYR A 442 -20.32 69.88 33.59
C TYR A 442 -19.88 70.61 32.33
N ASN A 443 -20.67 70.48 31.27
CA ASN A 443 -20.51 71.24 30.04
C ASN A 443 -21.87 71.47 29.36
N TRP A 444 -22.26 72.74 29.26
CA TRP A 444 -23.48 73.20 28.61
C TRP A 444 -23.20 73.61 27.16
N ILE A 445 -24.00 73.09 26.23
CA ILE A 445 -23.88 73.34 24.79
C ILE A 445 -25.25 73.79 24.24
N PRO A 446 -25.33 74.88 23.46
CA PRO A 446 -24.24 75.77 23.09
C PRO A 446 -23.81 76.68 24.27
N PRO A 447 -22.58 77.23 24.27
CA PRO A 447 -22.12 78.14 25.34
C PRO A 447 -22.67 79.56 25.21
N THR A 448 -23.43 79.85 24.15
CA THR A 448 -23.95 81.18 23.83
C THR A 448 -24.91 81.68 24.91
N TRP A 449 -24.75 82.95 25.28
CA TRP A 449 -25.53 83.64 26.31
C TRP A 449 -25.45 83.03 27.72
N LEU A 450 -24.55 82.07 27.97
CA LEU A 450 -24.30 81.51 29.29
C LEU A 450 -23.18 82.27 30.01
N SER A 451 -23.40 82.53 31.30
CA SER A 451 -22.38 83.13 32.18
C SER A 451 -21.23 82.18 32.50
N CYS A 452 -21.50 80.87 32.60
CA CYS A 452 -20.49 79.84 32.84
C CYS A 452 -20.94 78.50 32.23
N PRO A 453 -20.49 78.13 31.02
CA PRO A 453 -20.91 76.88 30.38
C PRO A 453 -20.38 75.62 31.07
N THR A 454 -19.42 75.71 32.01
CA THR A 454 -18.86 74.56 32.72
C THR A 454 -19.30 74.44 34.18
N CYS A 455 -20.19 75.33 34.63
CA CYS A 455 -20.72 75.32 35.99
C CYS A 455 -22.01 74.48 36.06
N PRO A 456 -22.28 73.79 37.18
CA PRO A 456 -23.57 73.10 37.38
C PRO A 456 -24.75 74.09 37.39
N SER A 457 -24.51 75.31 37.89
CA SER A 457 -25.45 76.43 37.85
C SER A 457 -24.89 77.58 37.01
N THR A 458 -25.64 78.05 36.02
CA THR A 458 -25.27 79.19 35.17
C THR A 458 -26.49 80.07 34.86
N SER A 459 -26.29 81.38 34.76
CA SER A 459 -27.29 82.28 34.21
C SER A 459 -27.25 82.26 32.68
N SER A 460 -28.42 82.41 32.05
CA SER A 460 -28.63 82.55 30.60
C SER A 460 -29.39 83.85 30.31
N THR A 461 -28.92 84.64 29.34
CA THR A 461 -29.57 85.88 28.83
C THR A 461 -29.80 85.78 27.31
N PRO A 462 -30.67 84.87 26.84
CA PRO A 462 -30.83 84.64 25.42
C PRO A 462 -31.70 85.70 24.75
N ASP A 463 -31.32 86.13 23.53
CA ASP A 463 -32.11 87.07 22.73
C ASP A 463 -33.13 86.35 21.81
N GLU A 464 -33.01 85.03 21.68
CA GLU A 464 -33.92 84.16 20.93
C GLU A 464 -34.12 82.83 21.67
N THR A 465 -35.20 82.11 21.39
CA THR A 465 -35.46 80.79 22.01
C THR A 465 -34.32 79.82 21.75
N ILE A 466 -33.79 79.19 22.80
CA ILE A 466 -32.62 78.33 22.74
C ILE A 466 -32.77 77.07 23.60
N THR A 467 -32.34 75.93 23.07
CA THR A 467 -32.23 74.67 23.81
C THR A 467 -30.77 74.42 24.18
N TYR A 468 -30.52 74.28 25.47
CA TYR A 468 -29.22 73.89 26.00
C TYR A 468 -29.21 72.39 26.34
N THR A 469 -28.11 71.72 25.99
CA THR A 469 -27.79 70.36 26.45
C THR A 469 -26.71 70.46 27.50
N VAL A 470 -26.97 69.95 28.71
CA VAL A 470 -25.94 69.76 29.73
C VAL A 470 -25.39 68.35 29.62
N ILE A 471 -24.06 68.23 29.57
CA ILE A 471 -23.35 66.96 29.63
C ILE A 471 -22.57 66.95 30.95
N VAL A 472 -22.69 65.88 31.73
CA VAL A 472 -21.85 65.64 32.92
C VAL A 472 -20.96 64.44 32.66
N VAL A 473 -19.68 64.55 33.03
CA VAL A 473 -18.72 63.43 33.04
C VAL A 473 -18.25 63.21 34.47
N ASP A 474 -18.41 62.00 35.00
CA ASP A 474 -18.02 61.66 36.36
C ASP A 474 -16.50 61.38 36.49
N SER A 475 -16.05 60.97 37.68
CA SER A 475 -14.63 60.64 37.93
C SER A 475 -14.14 59.37 37.23
N ASN A 476 -15.06 58.49 36.78
CA ASN A 476 -14.75 57.26 36.07
C ASN A 476 -14.82 57.44 34.55
N GLY A 477 -15.07 58.67 34.07
CA GLY A 477 -15.18 58.99 32.65
C GLY A 477 -16.55 58.70 32.04
N CYS A 478 -17.54 58.27 32.83
CA CYS A 478 -18.89 58.00 32.35
C CYS A 478 -19.66 59.29 32.15
N SER A 479 -20.44 59.36 31.08
CA SER A 479 -21.16 60.57 30.69
C SER A 479 -22.66 60.37 30.56
N ALA A 480 -23.40 61.41 30.90
CA ALA A 480 -24.83 61.50 30.65
C ALA A 480 -25.19 62.93 30.25
N SER A 481 -26.31 63.10 29.56
CA SER A 481 -26.78 64.42 29.15
C SER A 481 -28.29 64.58 29.29
N ASP A 482 -28.72 65.82 29.50
CA ASP A 482 -30.13 66.21 29.50
C ASP A 482 -30.29 67.60 28.86
N GLN A 483 -31.51 67.99 28.51
CA GLN A 483 -31.81 69.22 27.80
C GLN A 483 -32.81 70.11 28.52
N VAL A 484 -32.64 71.42 28.37
CA VAL A 484 -33.59 72.45 28.82
C VAL A 484 -33.73 73.53 27.75
N THR A 485 -34.97 73.96 27.52
CA THR A 485 -35.28 75.03 26.56
C THR A 485 -35.68 76.31 27.30
N VAL A 486 -35.05 77.42 26.90
CA VAL A 486 -35.43 78.76 27.33
C VAL A 486 -36.21 79.41 26.19
N PHE A 487 -37.51 79.54 26.38
CA PHE A 487 -38.40 80.25 25.47
C PHE A 487 -38.32 81.75 25.72
N VAL A 488 -38.03 82.52 24.67
CA VAL A 488 -38.00 83.99 24.73
C VAL A 488 -39.28 84.52 24.11
N GLU A 489 -40.11 85.16 24.92
CA GLU A 489 -41.32 85.87 24.51
C GLU A 489 -41.09 87.38 24.49
N PHE A 490 -41.98 88.12 23.84
CA PHE A 490 -41.93 89.58 23.79
C PHE A 490 -43.35 90.15 23.88
N GLU A 491 -43.51 91.24 24.63
CA GLU A 491 -44.77 91.97 24.71
C GLU A 491 -44.92 92.95 23.54
N ASN A 492 -45.82 92.63 22.60
CA ASN A 492 -46.17 93.50 21.49
C ASN A 492 -47.39 94.37 21.81
N VAL A 493 -47.16 95.55 22.39
CA VAL A 493 -48.24 96.48 22.74
C VAL A 493 -48.00 97.83 22.06
N ILE A 494 -49.00 98.35 21.36
CA ILE A 494 -48.98 99.71 20.82
C ILE A 494 -50.34 100.38 20.90
N TRP A 495 -50.38 101.64 21.30
CA TRP A 495 -51.60 102.42 21.44
C TRP A 495 -51.36 103.92 21.26
N VAL A 496 -52.43 104.64 20.94
CA VAL A 496 -52.43 106.09 20.73
C VAL A 496 -53.52 106.68 21.63
N PRO A 497 -53.23 107.68 22.48
CA PRO A 497 -54.26 108.38 23.23
C PRO A 497 -55.32 109.01 22.33
N ASN A 498 -56.57 109.02 22.79
CA ASN A 498 -57.71 109.56 22.04
C ASN A 498 -57.98 111.06 22.31
N ILE A 499 -57.23 111.68 23.23
CA ILE A 499 -57.33 113.11 23.55
C ILE A 499 -55.99 113.64 24.05
N PHE A 500 -55.66 114.89 23.71
CA PHE A 500 -54.50 115.60 24.25
C PHE A 500 -54.76 117.11 24.33
N SER A 501 -54.07 117.81 25.22
CA SER A 501 -54.33 119.19 25.62
C SER A 501 -53.07 120.06 25.59
N PRO A 502 -52.59 120.53 24.42
CA PRO A 502 -51.42 121.41 24.30
C PRO A 502 -51.67 122.82 24.89
N ASN A 503 -51.62 122.92 26.22
CA ASN A 503 -51.84 124.14 27.03
C ASN A 503 -50.57 124.63 27.76
N GLY A 504 -49.47 123.87 27.70
CA GLY A 504 -48.17 124.19 28.28
C GLY A 504 -48.04 123.86 29.77
N ASP A 505 -48.92 123.01 30.33
CA ASP A 505 -48.86 122.59 31.74
C ASP A 505 -47.92 121.39 31.99
N GLY A 506 -47.32 120.84 30.93
CA GLY A 506 -46.41 119.70 30.95
C GLY A 506 -47.12 118.34 30.84
N ASN A 507 -48.46 118.29 30.89
CA ASN A 507 -49.25 117.07 30.88
C ASN A 507 -50.09 116.96 29.62
N ASN A 508 -49.89 115.88 28.87
CA ASN A 508 -50.62 115.61 27.61
C ASN A 508 -50.55 116.77 26.60
N ASP A 509 -49.49 117.58 26.66
CA ASP A 509 -49.24 118.64 25.70
C ASP A 509 -48.88 118.12 24.31
N ILE A 510 -48.42 116.87 24.25
CA ILE A 510 -47.93 116.23 23.05
C ILE A 510 -48.61 114.86 22.92
N LEU A 511 -49.20 114.61 21.75
CA LEU A 511 -49.72 113.30 21.38
C LEU A 511 -48.56 112.40 20.98
N PHE A 512 -48.24 111.43 21.82
CA PHE A 512 -47.28 110.37 21.52
C PHE A 512 -47.99 109.07 21.17
N VAL A 513 -47.41 108.33 20.22
CA VAL A 513 -47.64 106.88 20.15
C VAL A 513 -46.93 106.25 21.33
N ARG A 514 -47.59 105.34 22.04
CA ARG A 514 -47.00 104.62 23.17
C ARG A 514 -47.00 103.13 22.89
N GLY A 515 -45.92 102.44 23.19
CA GLY A 515 -45.84 101.00 22.98
C GLY A 515 -44.55 100.37 23.50
N LYS A 516 -44.56 99.04 23.57
CA LYS A 516 -43.40 98.16 23.83
C LYS A 516 -43.23 97.21 22.64
N GLY A 517 -42.00 96.78 22.40
CA GLY A 517 -41.66 95.83 21.34
C GLY A 517 -41.70 96.42 19.92
N VAL A 518 -41.83 97.75 19.74
CA VAL A 518 -41.99 98.38 18.42
C VAL A 518 -40.61 98.56 17.77
N ALA A 519 -40.34 97.82 16.70
CA ALA A 519 -39.10 97.91 15.93
C ALA A 519 -39.14 99.02 14.86
N GLN A 520 -40.30 99.22 14.23
CA GLN A 520 -40.51 100.27 13.23
C GLN A 520 -41.89 100.90 13.41
N LEU A 521 -42.00 102.21 13.23
CA LEU A 521 -43.24 102.97 13.32
C LEU A 521 -43.39 103.90 12.11
N ASN A 522 -44.60 104.01 11.59
CA ASN A 522 -45.07 105.09 10.74
C ASN A 522 -46.37 105.64 11.35
N PHE A 523 -46.35 106.86 11.86
CA PHE A 523 -47.50 107.50 12.48
C PHE A 523 -47.84 108.81 11.77
N PHE A 524 -49.11 108.94 11.38
CA PHE A 524 -49.63 110.09 10.66
C PHE A 524 -50.88 110.61 11.35
N VAL A 525 -51.04 111.93 11.37
CA VAL A 525 -52.27 112.59 11.81
C VAL A 525 -52.78 113.47 10.68
N TYR A 526 -54.07 113.39 10.40
CA TYR A 526 -54.76 114.09 9.33
C TYR A 526 -55.87 114.98 9.90
N ASP A 527 -56.09 116.12 9.26
CA ASP A 527 -57.25 116.95 9.54
C ASP A 527 -58.53 116.41 8.87
N ARG A 528 -59.66 117.12 9.08
CA ARG A 528 -60.97 116.73 8.53
C ARG A 528 -61.04 116.70 7.00
N TRP A 529 -60.08 117.30 6.32
CA TRP A 529 -60.02 117.41 4.86
C TRP A 529 -59.02 116.43 4.25
N GLY A 530 -58.32 115.65 5.09
CA GLY A 530 -57.30 114.69 4.67
C GLY A 530 -55.91 115.30 4.47
N GLU A 531 -55.66 116.54 4.90
CA GLU A 531 -54.29 117.09 4.91
C GLU A 531 -53.50 116.47 6.07
N LYS A 532 -52.30 115.96 5.78
CA LYS A 532 -51.40 115.39 6.77
C LYS A 532 -50.79 116.52 7.60
N VAL A 533 -51.19 116.61 8.87
CA VAL A 533 -50.78 117.69 9.79
C VAL A 533 -49.62 117.31 10.69
N PHE A 534 -49.37 116.01 10.85
CA PHE A 534 -48.20 115.48 11.55
C PHE A 534 -47.78 114.16 10.94
N GLU A 535 -46.48 113.92 10.95
CA GLU A 535 -45.91 112.62 10.65
C GLU A 535 -44.68 112.37 11.51
N THR A 536 -44.48 111.12 11.89
CA THR A 536 -43.21 110.65 12.44
C THR A 536 -43.02 109.17 12.21
N THR A 537 -41.76 108.76 12.17
CA THR A 537 -41.35 107.36 12.24
C THR A 537 -40.70 106.99 13.58
N ASN A 538 -40.57 107.97 14.47
CA ASN A 538 -39.95 107.81 15.78
C ASN A 538 -41.02 107.88 16.87
N ILE A 539 -41.12 106.83 17.68
CA ILE A 539 -42.13 106.71 18.75
C ILE A 539 -41.98 107.78 19.84
N ASP A 540 -40.76 108.29 20.04
CA ASP A 540 -40.46 109.35 21.01
C ASP A 540 -40.74 110.75 20.48
N GLN A 541 -41.22 110.87 19.24
CA GLN A 541 -41.69 112.13 18.67
C GLN A 541 -43.22 112.15 18.66
N GLY A 542 -43.78 113.25 19.13
CA GLY A 542 -45.22 113.41 19.20
C GLY A 542 -45.69 114.74 18.65
N TRP A 543 -46.99 114.82 18.41
CA TRP A 543 -47.61 116.00 17.84
C TRP A 543 -48.06 116.98 18.94
N ASN A 544 -47.55 118.20 18.89
CA ASN A 544 -47.91 119.27 19.84
C ASN A 544 -49.15 120.09 19.42
N GLY A 545 -49.91 119.62 18.43
CA GLY A 545 -51.10 120.32 17.95
C GLY A 545 -50.82 121.57 17.11
N LYS A 546 -49.62 121.72 16.55
CA LYS A 546 -49.27 122.77 15.58
C LYS A 546 -49.06 122.18 14.19
N PHE A 547 -49.35 122.97 13.16
CA PHE A 547 -49.05 122.66 11.76
C PHE A 547 -48.46 123.88 11.08
N ARG A 548 -47.31 123.72 10.42
CA ARG A 548 -46.53 124.83 9.78
C ARG A 548 -46.33 126.04 10.72
N GLY A 549 -46.03 125.76 11.99
CA GLY A 549 -45.79 126.77 13.03
C GLY A 549 -47.03 127.44 13.62
N LYS A 550 -48.23 127.14 13.10
CA LYS A 550 -49.50 127.69 13.60
C LYS A 550 -50.25 126.68 14.46
N GLU A 551 -50.98 127.21 15.43
CA GLU A 551 -51.88 126.44 16.28
C GLU A 551 -53.08 125.90 15.49
N MET A 552 -53.31 124.59 15.60
CA MET A 552 -54.48 123.95 15.02
C MET A 552 -55.72 124.17 15.90
N ASN A 553 -56.90 124.11 15.28
CA ASN A 553 -58.18 124.30 15.94
C ASN A 553 -58.56 123.12 16.85
N LYS A 554 -59.35 123.40 17.89
CA LYS A 554 -59.97 122.36 18.73
C LYS A 554 -60.92 121.53 17.86
N ALA A 555 -60.54 120.31 17.54
CA ALA A 555 -61.24 119.44 16.62
C ALA A 555 -60.83 117.98 16.83
N VAL A 556 -61.57 117.08 16.19
CA VAL A 556 -61.18 115.68 16.06
C VAL A 556 -60.30 115.53 14.80
N PHE A 557 -59.17 114.85 14.96
CA PHE A 557 -58.22 114.51 13.93
C PHE A 557 -58.18 113.00 13.76
N VAL A 558 -57.97 112.52 12.54
CA VAL A 558 -57.86 111.09 12.26
C VAL A 558 -56.39 110.73 12.27
N TYR A 559 -56.00 109.70 13.02
CA TYR A 559 -54.66 109.16 12.94
C TYR A 559 -54.63 107.84 12.17
N TYR A 560 -53.49 107.60 11.53
CA TYR A 560 -53.13 106.34 10.91
C TYR A 560 -51.77 105.91 11.46
N LEU A 561 -51.68 104.67 11.91
CA LEU A 561 -50.48 104.07 12.46
C LEU A 561 -50.20 102.74 11.77
N GLU A 562 -48.97 102.54 11.33
CA GLU A 562 -48.40 101.23 10.98
C GLU A 562 -47.17 100.99 11.85
N ALA A 563 -47.08 99.81 12.45
CA ALA A 563 -45.90 99.41 13.20
C ALA A 563 -45.49 97.97 12.88
N THR A 564 -44.19 97.72 12.89
CA THR A 564 -43.60 96.38 12.90
C THR A 564 -42.99 96.17 14.28
N PHE A 565 -43.32 95.08 14.95
CA PHE A 565 -42.73 94.71 16.23
C PHE A 565 -41.39 93.97 16.04
N ILE A 566 -40.64 93.76 17.11
CA ILE A 566 -39.30 93.13 17.10
C ILE A 566 -39.33 91.70 16.55
N ASP A 567 -40.44 91.00 16.70
CA ASP A 567 -40.68 89.67 16.14
C ASP A 567 -41.05 89.66 14.65
N GLY A 568 -41.07 90.83 14.02
CA GLY A 568 -41.46 91.02 12.63
C GLY A 568 -42.97 91.05 12.39
N SER A 569 -43.79 90.83 13.41
CA SER A 569 -45.25 90.97 13.29
C SER A 569 -45.62 92.42 13.02
N LYS A 570 -46.69 92.65 12.24
CA LYS A 570 -47.10 93.99 11.79
C LYS A 570 -48.51 94.32 12.28
N ILE A 571 -48.73 95.57 12.65
CA ILE A 571 -50.04 96.08 13.04
C ILE A 571 -50.33 97.40 12.35
N THR A 572 -51.60 97.58 11.97
CA THR A 572 -52.13 98.85 11.48
C THR A 572 -53.28 99.27 12.40
N LYS A 573 -53.23 100.52 12.90
CA LYS A 573 -54.32 101.11 13.68
C LYS A 573 -54.76 102.42 13.04
N LYS A 574 -56.08 102.64 13.05
CA LYS A 574 -56.72 103.89 12.68
C LYS A 574 -57.62 104.30 13.82
N GLY A 575 -57.74 105.59 14.06
CA GLY A 575 -58.65 106.08 15.08
C GLY A 575 -58.69 107.60 15.07
N ASP A 576 -59.40 108.12 16.05
CA ASP A 576 -59.62 109.54 16.20
C ASP A 576 -58.93 110.05 17.45
N VAL A 577 -58.33 111.23 17.36
CA VAL A 577 -57.76 111.95 18.49
C VAL A 577 -58.38 113.34 18.56
N THR A 578 -58.86 113.70 19.74
CA THR A 578 -59.44 115.02 19.99
C THR A 578 -58.35 115.95 20.49
N LEU A 579 -58.12 117.07 19.79
CA LEU A 579 -57.30 118.16 20.28
C LEU A 579 -58.20 119.12 21.06
N ILE A 580 -57.94 119.25 22.36
CA ILE A 580 -58.54 120.27 23.22
C ILE A 580 -57.47 121.27 23.66
N ARG A 581 -57.85 122.48 24.07
CA ARG A 581 -56.96 123.46 24.70
C ARG A 581 -57.72 124.25 25.74
#